data_AF-A0A1Y2EKS6-F1
#
_entry.id   AF-A0A1Y2EKS6-F1
#
_cell.length_a   1.000
_cell.length_b   1.000
_cell.length_c   1.000
_cell.angle_alpha   90.00
_cell.angle_beta   90.00
_cell.angle_gamma   90.00
#
_symmetry.space_group_name_H-M   'P 1'
#
loop_
_entity.id
_entity.type
_entity.pdbx_description
1 polymer ?
#
loop_
_entity_poly.entity_id
_entity_poly.type
_entity_poly.pdbx_seq_one_letter_code
_entity_poly.pdbx_strand_id
1 'polypeptide(L)'
;MSSSNPVNHLHDIILTPTAMTTAALFTGAIVVLIYLLYQCSLPKPIPGIPHNQTSLDSPLGDFPKMLQYMHEMGNSLCFCFSSHVQKHNSPITQILIRPFTRPMVLLADFRFLHRVAGPAIDVNASRLIELWKVKSGMAAGSPFSANVDVYQAALDAVFGFAFGKDFPHSATRPKLELLKGLDAESVERIRRKGEKGDDEPIEFSGAETDEVITATLDLAIMLGTGPSLLSPAIDIPEDLRRETSQLAKKEGKGRAWDPEDIGVFKPERWLVSAPKGHREQSGFEVEFDAAAGPQLSFSLGTRGYFGKRLAYLELRILITLIVWNFELLPCPKELSSYNSTLGITNKPNQCYVRLRKVDHTL
;
A
#
# COMPACT_ATOMS: atom_id res chain seq x y z
N MET A 1 -35.90 -69.92 -47.86
CA MET A 1 -34.67 -69.82 -47.04
C MET A 1 -33.66 -68.97 -47.79
N SER A 2 -33.42 -67.74 -47.35
CA SER A 2 -32.10 -67.12 -47.31
C SER A 2 -32.25 -65.73 -46.67
N SER A 3 -31.87 -65.62 -45.40
CA SER A 3 -31.87 -64.36 -44.65
C SER A 3 -30.60 -63.57 -45.01
N SER A 4 -30.74 -62.44 -45.71
CA SER A 4 -29.64 -61.50 -45.89
C SER A 4 -29.50 -60.63 -44.63
N ASN A 5 -28.47 -60.92 -43.83
CA ASN A 5 -28.11 -60.17 -42.62
C ASN A 5 -27.72 -58.71 -42.93
N PRO A 6 -28.32 -57.69 -42.30
CA PRO A 6 -27.95 -56.28 -42.49
C PRO A 6 -26.69 -55.86 -41.71
N VAL A 7 -25.98 -56.80 -41.09
CA VAL A 7 -24.81 -56.52 -40.23
C VAL A 7 -23.54 -56.19 -41.03
N ASN A 8 -23.45 -56.60 -42.30
CA ASN A 8 -22.22 -56.43 -43.09
C ASN A 8 -22.02 -55.00 -43.64
N HIS A 9 -23.07 -54.17 -43.74
CA HIS A 9 -22.92 -52.80 -44.26
C HIS A 9 -22.45 -51.78 -43.21
N LEU A 10 -22.52 -52.09 -41.92
CA LEU A 10 -21.99 -51.20 -40.88
C LEU A 10 -20.47 -51.32 -40.70
N HIS A 11 -19.88 -52.46 -41.07
CA HIS A 11 -18.43 -52.67 -40.96
C HIS A 11 -17.63 -51.95 -42.05
N ASP A 12 -18.19 -51.78 -43.26
CA ASP A 12 -17.49 -51.14 -44.39
C ASP A 12 -17.47 -49.60 -44.30
N ILE A 13 -18.40 -48.99 -43.55
CA ILE A 13 -18.45 -47.52 -43.36
C ILE A 13 -17.36 -47.06 -42.36
N ILE A 14 -16.88 -47.95 -41.50
CA ILE A 14 -15.90 -47.63 -40.45
C ILE A 14 -14.44 -47.67 -40.97
N LEU A 15 -14.19 -48.32 -42.12
CA LEU A 15 -12.84 -48.60 -42.65
C LEU A 15 -12.56 -47.98 -44.03
N THR A 16 -13.17 -46.85 -44.36
CA THR A 16 -12.74 -46.09 -45.53
C THR A 16 -11.39 -45.40 -45.28
N PRO A 17 -10.41 -45.47 -46.19
CA PRO A 17 -9.08 -44.87 -46.00
C PRO A 17 -9.14 -43.34 -45.78
N THR A 18 -10.22 -42.69 -46.22
CA THR A 18 -10.54 -41.28 -45.98
C THR A 18 -11.03 -41.00 -44.55
N ALA A 19 -11.78 -41.93 -43.92
CA ALA A 19 -12.18 -41.80 -42.51
C ALA A 19 -10.99 -42.03 -41.56
N MET A 20 -10.08 -42.96 -41.91
CA MET A 20 -8.87 -43.23 -41.12
C MET A 20 -7.87 -42.05 -41.17
N THR A 21 -7.72 -41.41 -42.33
CA THR A 21 -6.82 -40.24 -42.47
C THR A 21 -7.35 -39.00 -41.76
N THR A 22 -8.67 -38.75 -41.79
CA THR A 22 -9.28 -37.65 -41.01
C THR A 22 -9.17 -37.89 -39.51
N ALA A 23 -9.46 -39.10 -39.01
CA ALA A 23 -9.27 -39.45 -37.60
C ALA A 23 -7.81 -39.28 -37.14
N ALA A 24 -6.84 -39.66 -37.97
CA ALA A 24 -5.41 -39.46 -37.69
C ALA A 24 -5.02 -37.97 -37.63
N LEU A 25 -5.53 -37.14 -38.54
CA LEU A 25 -5.31 -35.69 -38.54
C LEU A 25 -5.94 -35.01 -37.33
N PHE A 26 -7.17 -35.39 -36.94
CA PHE A 26 -7.82 -34.89 -35.73
C PHE A 26 -7.04 -35.26 -34.47
N THR A 27 -6.57 -36.51 -34.37
CA THR A 27 -5.76 -36.97 -33.25
C THR A 27 -4.43 -36.21 -33.19
N GLY A 28 -3.77 -36.02 -34.34
CA GLY A 28 -2.56 -35.21 -34.44
C GLY A 28 -2.79 -33.74 -34.02
N ALA A 29 -3.88 -33.12 -34.46
CA ALA A 29 -4.25 -31.76 -34.07
C ALA A 29 -4.54 -31.64 -32.56
N ILE A 30 -5.19 -32.64 -31.96
CA ILE A 30 -5.44 -32.69 -30.51
C ILE A 30 -4.12 -32.82 -29.74
N VAL A 31 -3.19 -33.68 -30.17
CA VAL A 31 -1.87 -33.82 -29.53
C VAL A 31 -1.07 -32.52 -29.62
N VAL A 32 -1.07 -31.86 -30.77
CA VAL A 32 -0.42 -30.54 -30.94
C VAL A 32 -1.09 -29.50 -30.05
N LEU A 33 -2.42 -29.47 -29.97
CA LEU A 33 -3.15 -28.54 -29.11
C LEU A 33 -2.82 -28.78 -27.63
N ILE A 34 -2.80 -30.02 -27.16
CA ILE A 34 -2.43 -30.39 -25.78
C ILE A 34 -0.97 -29.97 -25.50
N TYR A 35 -0.06 -30.20 -26.44
CA TYR A 35 1.34 -29.79 -26.31
C TYR A 35 1.48 -28.25 -26.23
N LEU A 36 0.76 -27.51 -27.07
CA LEU A 36 0.76 -26.05 -27.03
C LEU A 36 0.14 -25.51 -25.74
N LEU A 37 -0.94 -26.12 -25.26
CA LEU A 37 -1.55 -25.79 -23.97
C LEU A 37 -0.60 -26.07 -22.80
N TYR A 38 0.12 -27.21 -22.85
CA TYR A 38 1.17 -27.54 -21.89
C TYR A 38 2.28 -26.48 -21.90
N GLN A 39 2.85 -26.16 -23.05
CA GLN A 39 3.90 -25.15 -23.20
C GLN A 39 3.44 -23.74 -22.78
N CYS A 40 2.20 -23.38 -23.06
CA CYS A 40 1.62 -22.10 -22.62
C CYS A 40 1.37 -22.05 -21.10
N SER A 41 1.16 -23.21 -20.46
CA SER A 41 0.92 -23.32 -19.02
C SER A 41 2.20 -23.29 -18.18
N LEU A 42 3.36 -23.54 -18.78
CA LEU A 42 4.64 -23.52 -18.07
C LEU A 42 4.98 -22.12 -17.56
N PRO A 43 5.46 -22.00 -16.32
CA PRO A 43 5.76 -20.71 -15.73
C PRO A 43 6.97 -20.05 -16.39
N LYS A 44 6.86 -18.74 -16.65
CA LYS A 44 7.92 -17.93 -17.27
C LYS A 44 8.60 -17.06 -16.20
N PRO A 45 9.84 -17.36 -15.79
CA PRO A 45 10.54 -16.62 -14.74
C PRO A 45 10.95 -15.23 -15.23
N ILE A 46 11.07 -14.28 -14.31
CA ILE A 46 11.67 -12.97 -14.56
C ILE A 46 13.19 -13.15 -14.68
N PRO A 47 13.84 -12.68 -15.76
CA PRO A 47 15.30 -12.77 -15.91
C PRO A 47 16.04 -12.11 -14.74
N GLY A 48 17.08 -12.76 -14.23
CA GLY A 48 17.94 -12.22 -13.17
C GLY A 48 17.45 -12.45 -11.73
N ILE A 49 16.25 -12.99 -11.51
CA ILE A 49 15.73 -13.31 -10.16
C ILE A 49 15.83 -14.82 -9.86
N PRO A 50 16.52 -15.23 -8.77
CA PRO A 50 16.65 -16.64 -8.37
C PRO A 50 15.30 -17.34 -8.14
N HIS A 51 15.20 -18.60 -8.58
CA HIS A 51 14.01 -19.45 -8.46
C HIS A 51 14.36 -20.93 -8.51
N ASN A 52 13.41 -21.78 -8.14
CA ASN A 52 13.56 -23.23 -8.25
C ASN A 52 13.50 -23.66 -9.73
N GLN A 53 14.60 -24.22 -10.25
CA GLN A 53 14.67 -24.71 -11.62
C GLN A 53 13.65 -25.83 -11.90
N THR A 54 13.43 -26.71 -10.90
CA THR A 54 12.44 -27.80 -10.99
C THR A 54 11.00 -27.33 -11.21
N SER A 55 10.73 -26.05 -10.98
CA SER A 55 9.40 -25.48 -11.07
C SER A 55 9.08 -25.01 -12.50
N LEU A 56 10.06 -25.02 -13.41
CA LEU A 56 9.88 -24.75 -14.84
C LEU A 56 9.29 -25.94 -15.59
N ASP A 57 9.48 -27.16 -15.06
CA ASP A 57 9.05 -28.40 -15.70
C ASP A 57 7.61 -28.78 -15.35
N SER A 58 6.94 -27.99 -14.49
CA SER A 58 5.60 -28.29 -13.99
C SER A 58 4.67 -27.08 -14.14
N PRO A 59 3.46 -27.25 -14.70
CA PRO A 59 2.44 -26.20 -14.79
C PRO A 59 2.05 -25.59 -13.43
N LEU A 60 2.14 -26.38 -12.36
CA LEU A 60 1.85 -25.94 -10.97
C LEU A 60 3.09 -25.40 -10.24
N GLY A 61 4.27 -25.50 -10.86
CA GLY A 61 5.55 -25.06 -10.32
C GLY A 61 5.79 -25.46 -8.86
N ASP A 62 5.96 -24.46 -7.98
CA ASP A 62 6.25 -24.62 -6.56
C ASP A 62 5.03 -24.99 -5.70
N PHE A 63 3.80 -24.93 -6.24
CA PHE A 63 2.57 -25.12 -5.47
C PHE A 63 2.48 -26.47 -4.75
N PRO A 64 2.76 -27.64 -5.38
CA PRO A 64 2.66 -28.93 -4.70
C PRO A 64 3.66 -29.07 -3.54
N LYS A 65 4.90 -28.60 -3.73
CA LYS A 65 5.93 -28.60 -2.69
C LYS A 65 5.56 -27.66 -1.55
N MET A 66 5.02 -26.49 -1.86
CA MET A 66 4.54 -25.54 -0.86
C MET A 66 3.39 -26.13 -0.03
N LEU A 67 2.45 -26.84 -0.66
CA LEU A 67 1.36 -27.53 0.04
C LEU A 67 1.89 -28.63 0.98
N GLN A 68 2.89 -29.40 0.53
CA GLN A 68 3.57 -30.39 1.36
C GLN A 68 4.21 -29.74 2.60
N TYR A 69 4.98 -28.66 2.44
CA TYR A 69 5.58 -27.93 3.56
C TYR A 69 4.53 -27.37 4.54
N MET A 70 3.40 -26.89 4.04
CA MET A 70 2.31 -26.38 4.88
C MET A 70 1.69 -27.49 5.74
N HIS A 71 1.52 -28.69 5.18
CA HIS A 71 1.00 -29.85 5.90
C HIS A 71 1.99 -30.37 6.96
N GLU A 72 3.29 -30.35 6.67
CA GLU A 72 4.34 -30.82 7.59
C GLU A 72 4.61 -29.85 8.75
N MET A 73 4.43 -28.54 8.57
CA MET A 73 4.89 -27.51 9.52
C MET A 73 3.78 -26.61 10.10
N GLY A 74 2.53 -27.08 10.12
CA GLY A 74 1.45 -26.40 10.85
C GLY A 74 0.87 -25.16 10.15
N ASN A 75 0.69 -25.20 8.82
CA ASN A 75 -0.04 -24.19 8.02
C ASN A 75 0.58 -22.78 7.95
N SER A 76 1.87 -22.59 8.19
CA SER A 76 2.51 -21.27 8.07
C SER A 76 3.21 -21.05 6.72
N LEU A 77 2.59 -20.24 5.85
CA LEU A 77 3.21 -19.78 4.58
C LEU A 77 4.53 -19.01 4.80
N CYS A 78 4.66 -18.31 5.94
CA CYS A 78 5.86 -17.57 6.27
C CYS A 78 7.11 -18.46 6.35
N PHE A 79 6.96 -19.69 6.85
CA PHE A 79 8.09 -20.61 6.94
C PHE A 79 8.53 -21.08 5.56
N CYS A 80 7.58 -21.49 4.71
CA CYS A 80 7.89 -21.91 3.34
C CYS A 80 8.63 -20.82 2.55
N PHE A 81 8.20 -19.56 2.70
CA PHE A 81 8.86 -18.42 2.07
C PHE A 81 10.26 -18.18 2.65
N SER A 82 10.42 -18.28 3.97
CA SER A 82 11.72 -18.16 4.62
C SER A 82 12.72 -19.23 4.14
N SER A 83 12.30 -20.50 4.10
CA SER A 83 13.14 -21.60 3.62
C SER A 83 13.51 -21.46 2.14
N HIS A 84 12.60 -20.97 1.30
CA HIS A 84 12.88 -20.71 -0.12
C HIS A 84 13.95 -19.63 -0.30
N VAL A 85 13.86 -18.54 0.45
CA VAL A 85 14.86 -17.46 0.46
C VAL A 85 16.22 -17.97 0.91
N GLN A 86 16.26 -18.75 1.99
CA GLN A 86 17.49 -19.35 2.51
C GLN A 86 18.14 -20.29 1.49
N LYS A 87 17.34 -21.14 0.82
CA LYS A 87 17.82 -22.07 -0.21
C LYS A 87 18.51 -21.36 -1.38
N HIS A 88 17.97 -20.22 -1.80
CA HIS A 88 18.52 -19.45 -2.94
C HIS A 88 19.60 -18.46 -2.53
N ASN A 89 19.89 -18.33 -1.23
CA ASN A 89 20.87 -17.40 -0.66
C ASN A 89 20.78 -15.97 -1.25
N SER A 90 19.56 -15.50 -1.49
CA SER A 90 19.29 -14.20 -2.12
C SER A 90 18.14 -13.50 -1.40
N PRO A 91 18.25 -12.20 -1.10
CA PRO A 91 17.18 -11.43 -0.48
C PRO A 91 15.97 -11.22 -1.40
N ILE A 92 16.17 -11.36 -2.72
CA ILE A 92 15.12 -11.28 -3.74
C ILE A 92 15.07 -12.64 -4.43
N THR A 93 13.93 -13.31 -4.33
CA THR A 93 13.66 -14.58 -5.00
C THR A 93 12.30 -14.52 -5.67
N GLN A 94 12.02 -15.42 -6.61
CA GLN A 94 10.67 -15.55 -7.17
C GLN A 94 10.14 -16.97 -6.96
N ILE A 95 8.83 -17.06 -6.83
CA ILE A 95 8.07 -18.30 -6.59
C ILE A 95 7.05 -18.45 -7.72
N LEU A 96 6.99 -19.65 -8.29
CA LEU A 96 6.19 -19.99 -9.47
C LEU A 96 5.00 -20.87 -9.05
N ILE A 97 3.89 -20.28 -8.61
CA ILE A 97 2.76 -21.05 -7.99
C ILE A 97 1.49 -21.15 -8.85
N ARG A 98 1.44 -20.54 -10.03
CA ARG A 98 0.21 -20.45 -10.83
C ARG A 98 0.46 -20.47 -12.34
N PRO A 99 -0.24 -21.35 -13.10
CA PRO A 99 -0.19 -21.34 -14.57
C PRO A 99 -0.81 -20.04 -15.12
N PHE A 100 -0.28 -19.56 -16.25
CA PHE A 100 -0.73 -18.34 -16.95
C PHE A 100 -0.63 -17.01 -16.17
N THR A 101 0.06 -16.99 -15.02
CA THR A 101 0.25 -15.77 -14.23
C THR A 101 1.72 -15.38 -14.13
N ARG A 102 1.98 -14.11 -13.80
CA ARG A 102 3.35 -13.65 -13.57
C ARG A 102 3.92 -14.23 -12.26
N PRO A 103 5.23 -14.53 -12.21
CA PRO A 103 5.91 -14.98 -11.00
C PRO A 103 5.68 -14.06 -9.81
N MET A 104 5.56 -14.64 -8.60
CA MET A 104 5.54 -13.88 -7.37
C MET A 104 6.97 -13.55 -6.96
N VAL A 105 7.31 -12.26 -6.79
CA VAL A 105 8.63 -11.86 -6.27
C VAL A 105 8.54 -11.70 -4.75
N LEU A 106 9.39 -12.44 -4.06
CA LEU A 106 9.57 -12.41 -2.61
C LEU A 106 10.82 -11.59 -2.28
N LEU A 107 10.62 -10.47 -1.58
CA LEU A 107 11.69 -9.67 -0.99
C LEU A 107 11.74 -9.94 0.51
N ALA A 108 12.82 -10.59 0.96
CA ALA A 108 13.05 -11.00 2.33
C ALA A 108 14.34 -10.40 2.91
N ASP A 109 14.54 -9.09 2.71
CA ASP A 109 15.67 -8.37 3.30
C ASP A 109 15.24 -7.51 4.49
N PHE A 110 15.31 -8.08 5.69
CA PHE A 110 15.12 -7.31 6.92
C PHE A 110 16.20 -6.23 7.11
N ARG A 111 17.39 -6.41 6.52
CA ARG A 111 18.50 -5.45 6.66
C ARG A 111 18.21 -4.17 5.91
N PHE A 112 17.41 -4.19 4.84
CA PHE A 112 16.97 -2.95 4.20
C PHE A 112 16.11 -2.12 5.18
N LEU A 113 15.13 -2.74 5.84
CA LEU A 113 14.32 -2.06 6.85
C LEU A 113 15.17 -1.55 8.02
N HIS A 114 16.05 -2.39 8.56
CA HIS A 114 16.83 -2.03 9.75
C HIS A 114 18.01 -1.09 9.47
N ARG A 115 18.67 -1.19 8.30
CA ARG A 115 19.91 -0.44 7.99
C ARG A 115 19.70 0.74 7.05
N VAL A 116 18.59 0.79 6.32
CA VAL A 116 18.33 1.85 5.33
C VAL A 116 17.06 2.62 5.71
N ALA A 117 15.90 1.96 5.67
CA ALA A 117 14.62 2.66 5.81
C ALA A 117 14.35 3.14 7.24
N GLY A 118 14.61 2.31 8.26
CA GLY A 118 14.41 2.64 9.66
C GLY A 118 15.22 3.85 10.12
N PRO A 119 16.56 3.87 9.94
CA PRO A 119 17.38 5.03 10.27
C PRO A 119 16.97 6.30 9.52
N ALA A 120 16.59 6.19 8.24
CA ALA A 120 16.11 7.33 7.46
C ALA A 120 14.79 7.88 8.03
N ILE A 121 13.83 7.01 8.35
CA ILE A 121 12.56 7.41 8.95
C ILE A 121 12.80 8.07 10.31
N ASP A 122 13.62 7.46 11.17
CA ASP A 122 13.92 7.98 12.51
C ASP A 122 14.56 9.38 12.48
N VAL A 123 15.59 9.55 11.65
CA VAL A 123 16.29 10.85 11.50
C VAL A 123 15.34 11.93 10.99
N ASN A 124 14.51 11.62 10.00
CA ASN A 124 13.61 12.61 9.40
C ASN A 124 12.41 12.93 10.31
N ALA A 125 11.83 11.91 10.96
CA ALA A 125 10.78 12.10 11.95
C ALA A 125 11.29 12.94 13.14
N SER A 126 12.46 12.60 13.69
CA SER A 126 13.08 13.36 14.78
C SER A 126 13.37 14.81 14.39
N ARG A 127 13.84 15.05 13.16
CA ARG A 127 14.08 16.40 12.65
C ARG A 127 12.80 17.22 12.52
N LEU A 128 11.71 16.61 12.06
CA LEU A 128 10.40 17.29 12.01
C LEU A 128 9.94 17.69 13.42
N ILE A 129 10.07 16.80 14.39
CA ILE A 129 9.72 17.09 15.79
C ILE A 129 10.59 18.23 16.34
N GLU A 130 11.89 18.24 16.05
CA GLU A 130 12.78 19.31 16.46
C GLU A 130 12.41 20.65 15.81
N LEU A 131 12.11 20.65 14.51
CA LEU A 131 11.62 21.82 13.79
C LEU A 131 10.35 22.39 14.43
N TRP A 132 9.40 21.53 14.77
CA TRP A 132 8.15 21.94 15.42
C TRP A 132 8.35 22.40 16.87
N LYS A 133 9.33 21.85 17.60
CA LYS A 133 9.72 22.37 18.93
C LYS A 133 10.21 23.80 18.81
N VAL A 134 11.10 24.09 17.85
CA VAL A 134 11.62 25.44 17.60
C VAL A 134 10.49 26.39 17.17
N LYS A 135 9.68 26.00 16.18
CA LYS A 135 8.54 26.80 15.71
C LYS A 135 7.52 27.08 16.81
N SER A 136 7.14 26.08 17.61
CA SER A 136 6.18 26.25 18.70
C SER A 136 6.68 27.22 19.78
N GLY A 137 7.97 27.16 20.12
CA GLY A 137 8.59 28.10 21.06
C GLY A 137 8.60 29.53 20.54
N MET A 138 8.90 29.72 19.25
CA MET A 138 8.89 31.04 18.60
C MET A 138 7.47 31.58 18.40
N ALA A 139 6.49 30.71 18.10
CA ALA A 139 5.12 31.11 17.83
C ALA A 139 4.33 31.47 19.10
N ALA A 140 4.83 31.13 20.29
CA ALA A 140 4.24 31.52 21.59
C ALA A 140 2.73 31.26 21.71
N GLY A 141 2.22 30.17 21.13
CA GLY A 141 0.80 29.80 21.15
C GLY A 141 0.01 30.22 19.90
N SER A 142 0.59 30.98 18.97
CA SER A 142 -0.04 31.26 17.68
C SER A 142 0.04 30.06 16.71
N PRO A 143 -0.93 29.92 15.79
CA PRO A 143 -0.91 28.86 14.78
C PRO A 143 0.24 29.05 13.78
N PHE A 144 0.71 27.97 13.16
CA PHE A 144 1.61 28.04 12.01
C PHE A 144 1.30 26.91 11.01
N SER A 145 1.72 27.07 9.76
CA SER A 145 1.46 26.10 8.70
C SER A 145 2.25 24.80 8.92
N ALA A 146 1.54 23.68 8.99
CA ALA A 146 2.11 22.33 9.10
C ALA A 146 2.24 21.64 7.74
N ASN A 147 1.47 22.06 6.75
CA ASN A 147 1.32 21.42 5.45
C ASN A 147 2.69 21.08 4.83
N VAL A 148 3.47 22.12 4.57
CA VAL A 148 4.75 22.02 3.86
C VAL A 148 5.75 21.17 4.65
N ASP A 149 5.79 21.32 5.98
CA ASP A 149 6.73 20.60 6.83
C ASP A 149 6.50 19.07 6.78
N VAL A 150 5.24 18.64 6.86
CA VAL A 150 4.88 17.21 6.84
C VAL A 150 5.19 16.59 5.48
N TYR A 151 4.82 17.26 4.39
CA TYR A 151 5.12 16.77 3.03
C TYR A 151 6.64 16.68 2.79
N GLN A 152 7.40 17.68 3.23
CA GLN A 152 8.85 17.70 3.07
C GLN A 152 9.56 16.67 3.95
N ALA A 153 9.10 16.44 5.18
CA ALA A 153 9.67 15.41 6.05
C ALA A 153 9.45 14.00 5.48
N ALA A 154 8.24 13.73 4.96
CA ALA A 154 7.95 12.45 4.30
C ALA A 154 8.78 12.27 3.03
N LEU A 155 8.96 13.32 2.24
CA LEU A 155 9.79 13.26 1.03
C LEU A 155 11.27 13.02 1.37
N ASP A 156 11.81 13.69 2.39
CA ASP A 156 13.18 13.47 2.88
C ASP A 156 13.38 12.01 3.34
N ALA A 157 12.36 11.39 3.94
CA ALA A 157 12.40 9.96 4.27
C ALA A 157 12.44 9.08 3.03
N VAL A 158 11.56 9.34 2.06
CA VAL A 158 11.54 8.64 0.76
C VAL A 158 12.88 8.73 0.06
N PHE A 159 13.47 9.92 -0.03
CA PHE A 159 14.79 10.10 -0.63
C PHE A 159 15.89 9.40 0.15
N GLY A 160 15.86 9.49 1.49
CA GLY A 160 16.85 8.82 2.33
C GLY A 160 16.90 7.30 2.15
N PHE A 161 15.76 6.64 1.96
CA PHE A 161 15.75 5.19 1.72
C PHE A 161 15.83 4.78 0.24
N ALA A 162 15.41 5.65 -0.71
CA ALA A 162 15.45 5.35 -2.14
C ALA A 162 16.82 5.62 -2.76
N PHE A 163 17.45 6.74 -2.38
CA PHE A 163 18.73 7.19 -2.93
C PHE A 163 19.90 7.06 -1.94
N GLY A 164 19.61 6.75 -0.67
CA GLY A 164 20.59 6.51 0.37
C GLY A 164 20.92 7.74 1.21
N LYS A 165 21.68 7.51 2.28
CA LYS A 165 22.03 8.52 3.30
C LYS A 165 22.84 9.72 2.76
N ASP A 166 23.53 9.53 1.64
CA ASP A 166 24.42 10.52 1.03
C ASP A 166 23.67 11.36 -0.04
N PHE A 167 22.35 11.21 -0.14
CA PHE A 167 21.53 12.04 -1.02
C PHE A 167 21.65 13.52 -0.58
N PRO A 168 22.14 14.42 -1.44
CA PRO A 168 22.60 15.74 -1.00
C PRO A 168 21.46 16.72 -0.67
N HIS A 169 20.24 16.44 -1.14
CA HIS A 169 19.10 17.34 -1.04
C HIS A 169 18.20 16.94 0.13
N SER A 170 17.98 17.85 1.08
CA SER A 170 16.99 17.72 2.14
C SER A 170 16.15 18.99 2.20
N ALA A 171 14.84 18.80 2.29
CA ALA A 171 13.87 19.89 2.35
C ALA A 171 13.72 20.46 3.77
N THR A 172 13.87 19.62 4.80
CA THR A 172 13.66 20.02 6.20
C THR A 172 14.92 20.53 6.89
N ARG A 173 16.11 20.02 6.54
CA ARG A 173 17.38 20.40 7.18
C ARG A 173 17.71 21.89 7.02
N PRO A 174 17.69 22.49 5.80
CA PRO A 174 18.03 23.90 5.64
C PRO A 174 17.10 24.83 6.42
N LYS A 175 15.82 24.47 6.54
CA LYS A 175 14.84 25.24 7.34
C LYS A 175 15.14 25.21 8.82
N LEU A 176 15.51 24.04 9.36
CA LEU A 176 15.87 23.91 10.77
C LEU A 176 17.12 24.73 11.11
N GLU A 177 18.16 24.64 10.27
CA GLU A 177 19.40 25.41 10.46
C GLU A 177 19.16 26.92 10.37
N LEU A 178 18.33 27.36 9.41
CA LEU A 178 17.94 28.76 9.27
C LEU A 178 17.25 29.28 10.54
N LEU A 179 16.28 28.55 11.07
CA LEU A 179 15.53 28.97 12.26
C LEU A 179 16.39 28.95 13.52
N LYS A 180 17.28 27.96 13.68
CA LYS A 180 18.22 27.92 14.81
C LYS A 180 19.30 29.00 14.72
N GLY A 181 19.64 29.45 13.52
CA GLY A 181 20.63 30.49 13.27
C GLY A 181 20.10 31.92 13.39
N LEU A 182 18.81 32.11 13.67
CA LEU A 182 18.24 33.44 13.89
C LEU A 182 18.83 34.11 15.13
N ASP A 183 19.10 35.42 15.02
CA ASP A 183 19.55 36.22 16.15
C ASP A 183 18.42 36.42 17.19
N ALA A 184 18.81 36.74 18.43
CA ALA A 184 17.87 36.88 19.54
C ALA A 184 16.80 37.96 19.32
N GLU A 185 17.13 39.03 18.58
CA GLU A 185 16.18 40.12 18.30
C GLU A 185 15.09 39.66 17.32
N SER A 186 15.49 38.95 16.26
CA SER A 186 14.57 38.34 15.31
C SER A 186 13.63 37.33 15.98
N VAL A 187 14.16 36.48 16.86
CA VAL A 187 13.36 35.52 17.62
C VAL A 187 12.34 36.23 18.51
N GLU A 188 12.75 37.26 19.25
CA GLU A 188 11.86 38.01 20.14
C GLU A 188 10.79 38.79 19.36
N ARG A 189 11.09 39.23 18.15
CA ARG A 189 10.12 39.86 17.25
C ARG A 189 9.01 38.90 16.83
N ILE A 190 9.37 37.66 16.48
CA ILE A 190 8.40 36.61 16.15
C ILE A 190 7.58 36.26 17.39
N ARG A 191 8.23 36.09 18.55
CA ARG A 191 7.60 35.78 19.82
C ARG A 191 6.56 36.83 20.22
N ARG A 192 6.91 38.12 20.13
CA ARG A 192 5.97 39.23 20.39
C ARG A 192 4.77 39.24 19.44
N LYS A 193 4.96 38.86 18.18
CA LYS A 193 3.83 38.70 17.24
C LYS A 193 2.92 37.55 17.68
N GLY A 194 3.51 36.44 18.13
CA GLY A 194 2.78 35.29 18.66
C GLY A 194 1.98 35.60 19.93
N GLU A 195 2.60 36.25 20.90
CA GLU A 195 1.98 36.63 22.19
C GLU A 195 0.82 37.60 22.04
N LYS A 196 0.76 38.34 20.93
CA LYS A 196 -0.30 39.30 20.65
C LYS A 196 -1.68 38.64 20.57
N GLY A 197 -1.75 37.32 20.34
CA GLY A 197 -2.96 36.54 20.48
C GLY A 197 -4.03 36.83 19.43
N ASP A 198 -3.69 37.52 18.34
CA ASP A 198 -4.63 37.91 17.27
C ASP A 198 -5.09 36.72 16.41
N ASP A 199 -4.81 35.48 16.82
CA ASP A 199 -5.07 34.24 16.07
C ASP A 199 -4.43 34.17 14.67
N GLU A 200 -3.64 35.19 14.31
CA GLU A 200 -2.92 35.31 13.05
C GLU A 200 -1.81 34.25 12.96
N PRO A 201 -1.75 33.48 11.86
CA PRO A 201 -0.72 32.46 11.71
C PRO A 201 0.67 33.09 11.58
N ILE A 202 1.65 32.52 12.26
CA ILE A 202 3.06 32.89 12.14
C ILE A 202 3.62 32.26 10.87
N GLU A 203 4.06 33.12 9.96
CA GLU A 203 4.83 32.71 8.79
C GLU A 203 6.32 32.68 9.13
N PHE A 204 6.91 31.49 9.05
CA PHE A 204 8.35 31.32 9.12
C PHE A 204 8.91 31.44 7.71
N SER A 205 9.87 32.34 7.48
CA SER A 205 10.56 32.45 6.20
C SER A 205 11.19 31.11 5.84
N GLY A 206 10.75 30.53 4.72
CA GLY A 206 11.25 29.25 4.25
C GLY A 206 12.63 29.42 3.63
N ALA A 207 13.56 28.51 3.93
CA ALA A 207 14.74 28.32 3.10
C ALA A 207 14.29 27.94 1.67
N GLU A 208 14.97 28.48 0.66
CA GLU A 208 14.73 28.12 -0.74
C GLU A 208 14.87 26.60 -0.91
N THR A 209 13.85 25.98 -1.51
CA THR A 209 13.79 24.52 -1.63
C THR A 209 14.48 24.11 -2.92
N ASP A 210 15.31 23.07 -2.85
CA ASP A 210 16.06 22.56 -4.00
C ASP A 210 15.16 22.24 -5.21
N GLU A 211 15.65 22.51 -6.42
CA GLU A 211 14.91 22.27 -7.66
C GLU A 211 14.51 20.79 -7.83
N VAL A 212 15.34 19.84 -7.39
CA VAL A 212 15.04 18.39 -7.49
C VAL A 212 13.88 18.01 -6.57
N ILE A 213 13.81 18.61 -5.38
CA ILE A 213 12.70 18.43 -4.45
C ILE A 213 11.42 19.01 -5.05
N THR A 214 11.51 20.21 -5.60
CA THR A 214 10.37 20.92 -6.22
C THR A 214 9.81 20.12 -7.39
N ALA A 215 10.66 19.66 -8.31
CA ALA A 215 10.26 18.84 -9.45
C ALA A 215 9.62 17.51 -9.03
N THR A 216 10.10 16.89 -7.95
CA THR A 216 9.52 15.63 -7.45
C THR A 216 8.14 15.84 -6.84
N LEU A 217 7.91 16.95 -6.14
CA LEU A 217 6.59 17.32 -5.62
C LEU A 217 5.57 17.55 -6.74
N ASP A 218 6.03 18.00 -7.91
CA ASP A 218 5.21 18.26 -9.08
C ASP A 218 4.88 17.00 -9.92
N LEU A 219 5.30 15.79 -9.54
CA LEU A 219 5.19 14.57 -10.37
C LEU A 219 4.19 13.48 -9.89
N ALA A 220 3.52 13.59 -8.73
CA ALA A 220 2.79 12.46 -8.10
C ALA A 220 1.24 12.51 -8.09
N ILE A 221 0.51 11.75 -8.95
CA ILE A 221 -0.99 11.76 -9.07
C ILE A 221 -1.70 10.66 -8.28
N MET A 222 -2.61 11.04 -7.35
CA MET A 222 -3.58 10.19 -6.65
C MET A 222 -4.93 10.89 -6.44
N LEU A 223 -6.00 10.32 -7.01
CA LEU A 223 -7.39 10.75 -6.79
C LEU A 223 -7.91 10.14 -5.47
N GLY A 224 -8.06 10.96 -4.44
CA GLY A 224 -8.53 10.55 -3.10
C GLY A 224 -9.93 11.04 -2.73
N THR A 225 -10.63 11.72 -3.64
CA THR A 225 -11.95 12.33 -3.43
C THR A 225 -12.94 11.81 -4.47
N GLY A 226 -14.20 11.60 -4.05
CA GLY A 226 -15.26 11.20 -4.96
C GLY A 226 -16.30 10.23 -4.38
N PRO A 227 -17.26 9.80 -5.22
CA PRO A 227 -18.29 8.83 -4.85
C PRO A 227 -17.68 7.54 -4.29
N SER A 228 -18.34 6.95 -3.30
CA SER A 228 -17.92 5.76 -2.53
C SER A 228 -16.76 5.98 -1.54
N LEU A 229 -16.18 7.18 -1.46
CA LEU A 229 -15.12 7.51 -0.50
C LEU A 229 -15.54 8.64 0.46
N LEU A 230 -15.97 9.78 -0.09
CA LEU A 230 -16.41 10.96 0.70
C LEU A 230 -17.87 11.34 0.44
N SER A 231 -18.48 10.73 -0.56
CA SER A 231 -19.89 10.88 -0.90
C SER A 231 -20.48 9.52 -1.25
N PRO A 232 -21.82 9.37 -1.24
CA PRO A 232 -22.48 8.13 -1.62
C PRO A 232 -21.97 7.57 -2.94
N ALA A 233 -21.82 6.25 -3.02
CA ALA A 233 -21.43 5.57 -4.25
C ALA A 233 -22.49 5.81 -5.35
N ILE A 234 -22.06 5.83 -6.61
CA ILE A 234 -22.98 5.85 -7.74
C ILE A 234 -23.73 4.51 -7.76
N ASP A 235 -25.06 4.58 -7.75
CA ASP A 235 -25.87 3.37 -7.85
C ASP A 235 -25.80 2.81 -9.27
N ILE A 236 -25.45 1.53 -9.37
CA ILE A 236 -25.31 0.81 -10.64
C ILE A 236 -26.20 -0.42 -10.54
N PRO A 237 -27.21 -0.56 -11.43
CA PRO A 237 -28.06 -1.74 -11.48
C PRO A 237 -27.24 -3.04 -11.50
N GLU A 238 -27.61 -3.99 -10.64
CA GLU A 238 -26.80 -5.19 -10.38
C GLU A 238 -26.73 -6.12 -11.61
N ASP A 239 -27.74 -6.10 -12.46
CA ASP A 239 -27.82 -6.81 -13.73
C ASP A 239 -26.78 -6.35 -14.76
N LEU A 240 -26.31 -5.09 -14.66
CA LEU A 240 -25.22 -4.57 -15.49
C LEU A 240 -23.83 -5.02 -15.00
N ARG A 241 -23.72 -5.59 -13.80
CA ARG A 241 -22.45 -6.08 -13.24
C ARG A 241 -22.15 -7.50 -13.72
N ARG A 242 -20.86 -7.85 -13.81
CA ARG A 242 -20.45 -9.21 -14.17
C ARG A 242 -20.85 -10.22 -13.10
N GLU A 243 -21.12 -11.45 -13.52
CA GLU A 243 -21.48 -12.58 -12.65
C GLU A 243 -20.51 -12.76 -11.47
N THR A 244 -19.20 -12.63 -11.69
CA THR A 244 -18.19 -12.70 -10.63
C THR A 244 -18.34 -11.62 -9.56
N SER A 245 -18.77 -10.41 -9.93
CA SER A 245 -19.08 -9.32 -8.99
C SER A 245 -20.37 -9.62 -8.22
N GLN A 246 -21.38 -10.13 -8.91
CA GLN A 246 -22.67 -10.48 -8.29
C GLN A 246 -22.49 -11.60 -7.25
N LEU A 247 -21.67 -12.62 -7.57
CA LEU A 247 -21.30 -13.68 -6.65
C LEU A 247 -20.54 -13.15 -5.42
N ALA A 248 -19.56 -12.27 -5.61
CA ALA A 248 -18.83 -11.66 -4.50
C ALA A 248 -19.76 -10.88 -3.55
N LYS A 249 -20.78 -10.19 -4.08
CA LYS A 249 -21.80 -9.51 -3.27
C LYS A 249 -22.64 -10.51 -2.46
N LYS A 250 -23.09 -11.62 -3.07
CA LYS A 250 -23.84 -12.69 -2.39
C LYS A 250 -23.03 -13.36 -1.27
N GLU A 251 -21.71 -13.43 -1.42
CA GLU A 251 -20.79 -13.94 -0.40
C GLU A 251 -20.45 -12.93 0.71
N GLY A 252 -21.09 -11.75 0.74
CA GLY A 252 -20.84 -10.71 1.74
C GLY A 252 -19.50 -9.99 1.57
N LYS A 253 -18.83 -10.14 0.41
CA LYS A 253 -17.56 -9.46 0.09
C LYS A 253 -17.77 -8.03 -0.45
N GLY A 254 -19.02 -7.64 -0.73
CA GLY A 254 -19.40 -6.28 -1.10
C GLY A 254 -19.51 -5.35 0.12
N ARG A 255 -18.41 -5.19 0.88
CA ARG A 255 -18.38 -4.35 2.07
C ARG A 255 -18.41 -2.87 1.67
N ALA A 256 -19.57 -2.24 1.81
CA ALA A 256 -19.75 -0.81 1.69
C ALA A 256 -20.18 -0.25 3.05
N TRP A 257 -19.67 0.93 3.40
CA TRP A 257 -20.19 1.66 4.55
C TRP A 257 -21.56 2.26 4.25
N ASP A 258 -22.26 2.60 5.32
CA ASP A 258 -23.51 3.34 5.25
C ASP A 258 -23.28 4.67 4.48
N PRO A 259 -24.03 4.90 3.39
CA PRO A 259 -23.93 6.13 2.61
C PRO A 259 -24.33 7.39 3.39
N GLU A 260 -25.18 7.29 4.42
CA GLU A 260 -25.70 8.47 5.13
C GLU A 260 -24.61 9.21 5.90
N ASP A 261 -23.68 8.48 6.50
CA ASP A 261 -22.64 9.04 7.36
C ASP A 261 -21.22 8.92 6.74
N ILE A 262 -21.10 8.55 5.46
CA ILE A 262 -19.81 8.35 4.77
C ILE A 262 -18.92 9.60 4.73
N GLY A 263 -19.51 10.79 4.72
CA GLY A 263 -18.80 12.07 4.76
C GLY A 263 -18.28 12.45 6.16
N VAL A 264 -18.62 11.68 7.20
CA VAL A 264 -18.26 11.96 8.60
C VAL A 264 -17.02 11.15 9.01
N PHE A 265 -16.04 11.84 9.59
CA PHE A 265 -14.85 11.19 10.17
C PHE A 265 -15.24 10.37 11.41
N LYS A 266 -15.30 9.04 11.25
CA LYS A 266 -15.74 8.07 12.27
C LYS A 266 -14.79 6.88 12.32
N PRO A 267 -13.68 6.95 13.09
CA PRO A 267 -12.67 5.89 13.19
C PRO A 267 -13.22 4.55 13.69
N GLU A 268 -14.34 4.56 14.41
CA GLU A 268 -15.00 3.38 14.95
C GLU A 268 -15.50 2.44 13.84
N ARG A 269 -15.63 2.90 12.59
CA ARG A 269 -16.00 2.06 11.43
C ARG A 269 -15.04 0.89 11.18
N TRP A 270 -13.81 0.99 11.67
CA TRP A 270 -12.80 -0.07 11.55
C TRP A 270 -12.78 -1.02 12.74
N LEU A 271 -13.63 -0.81 13.75
CA LEU A 271 -13.78 -1.71 14.89
C LEU A 271 -14.99 -2.63 14.64
N VAL A 272 -14.73 -3.89 14.31
CA VAL A 272 -15.75 -4.90 14.01
C VAL A 272 -15.91 -5.85 15.20
N SER A 273 -17.06 -6.53 15.31
CA SER A 273 -17.27 -7.51 16.38
C SER A 273 -16.23 -8.63 16.31
N ALA A 274 -15.53 -8.88 17.42
CA ALA A 274 -14.50 -9.90 17.49
C ALA A 274 -15.12 -11.32 17.31
N PRO A 275 -14.45 -12.24 16.59
CA PRO A 275 -14.87 -13.63 16.50
C PRO A 275 -14.95 -14.27 17.90
N LYS A 276 -15.86 -15.23 18.09
CA LYS A 276 -16.13 -15.85 19.42
C LYS A 276 -14.87 -16.37 20.13
N GLY A 277 -13.88 -16.89 19.41
CA GLY A 277 -12.62 -17.40 19.99
C GLY A 277 -11.57 -16.34 20.35
N HIS A 278 -11.64 -15.13 19.78
CA HIS A 278 -10.71 -14.04 20.10
C HIS A 278 -11.10 -13.29 21.38
N ARG A 279 -12.40 -13.26 21.70
CA ARG A 279 -12.91 -12.64 22.94
C ARG A 279 -12.31 -13.26 24.20
N GLU A 280 -12.08 -14.57 24.19
CA GLU A 280 -11.51 -15.29 25.33
C GLU A 280 -10.00 -15.01 25.54
N GLN A 281 -9.28 -14.58 24.49
CA GLN A 281 -7.84 -14.29 24.58
C GLN A 281 -7.52 -12.81 24.83
N SER A 282 -8.27 -11.88 24.22
CA SER A 282 -7.98 -10.45 24.30
C SER A 282 -8.79 -9.71 25.36
N GLY A 283 -9.95 -10.25 25.75
CA GLY A 283 -10.90 -9.58 26.64
C GLY A 283 -11.68 -8.43 26.01
N PHE A 284 -11.46 -8.13 24.72
CA PHE A 284 -12.15 -7.05 24.00
C PHE A 284 -13.29 -7.59 23.11
N GLU A 285 -14.45 -6.91 23.12
CA GLU A 285 -15.61 -7.31 22.32
C GLU A 285 -15.49 -7.01 20.82
N VAL A 286 -14.57 -6.11 20.47
CA VAL A 286 -14.32 -5.61 19.12
C VAL A 286 -12.85 -5.81 18.73
N GLU A 287 -12.60 -5.94 17.44
CA GLU A 287 -11.28 -6.07 16.82
C GLU A 287 -11.13 -5.08 15.67
N PHE A 288 -9.91 -4.60 15.44
CA PHE A 288 -9.61 -3.74 14.30
C PHE A 288 -9.53 -4.54 12.99
N ASP A 289 -10.38 -4.21 12.01
CA ASP A 289 -10.33 -4.75 10.66
C ASP A 289 -10.02 -3.65 9.64
N ALA A 290 -8.79 -3.66 9.10
CA ALA A 290 -8.36 -2.71 8.07
C ALA A 290 -9.17 -2.82 6.77
N ALA A 291 -9.86 -3.93 6.53
CA ALA A 291 -10.73 -4.19 5.39
C ALA A 291 -12.23 -4.02 5.72
N ALA A 292 -12.56 -3.35 6.83
CA ALA A 292 -13.95 -3.05 7.22
C ALA A 292 -14.65 -2.06 6.26
N GLY A 293 -13.90 -1.34 5.42
CA GLY A 293 -14.43 -0.37 4.46
C GLY A 293 -13.74 -0.40 3.11
N PRO A 294 -14.28 0.35 2.13
CA PRO A 294 -13.66 0.50 0.82
C PRO A 294 -12.33 1.23 0.96
N GLN A 295 -11.24 0.61 0.49
CA GLN A 295 -9.91 1.22 0.52
C GLN A 295 -9.21 1.12 -0.84
N LEU A 296 -8.94 2.28 -1.44
CA LEU A 296 -8.23 2.41 -2.72
C LEU A 296 -6.99 3.32 -2.63
N SER A 297 -6.65 3.82 -1.44
CA SER A 297 -5.55 4.79 -1.23
C SER A 297 -4.18 4.29 -1.69
N PHE A 298 -3.99 2.98 -1.80
CA PHE A 298 -2.75 2.36 -2.28
C PHE A 298 -2.95 1.57 -3.58
N SER A 299 -4.06 1.80 -4.28
CA SER A 299 -4.51 0.99 -5.42
C SER A 299 -4.66 -0.50 -5.06
N LEU A 300 -4.97 -1.34 -6.04
CA LEU A 300 -5.18 -2.78 -5.90
C LEU A 300 -4.52 -3.55 -7.05
N GLY A 301 -4.46 -4.88 -6.91
CA GLY A 301 -3.96 -5.78 -7.94
C GLY A 301 -2.46 -5.65 -8.20
N THR A 302 -2.03 -5.94 -9.43
CA THR A 302 -0.61 -6.00 -9.81
C THR A 302 0.10 -4.65 -9.86
N ARG A 303 -0.66 -3.55 -9.75
CA ARG A 303 -0.14 -2.17 -9.71
C ARG A 303 -0.38 -1.50 -8.36
N GLY A 304 -0.76 -2.27 -7.34
CA GLY A 304 -0.85 -1.77 -5.96
C GLY A 304 0.50 -1.23 -5.48
N TYR A 305 0.47 -0.18 -4.65
CA TYR A 305 1.67 0.45 -4.13
C TYR A 305 2.47 -0.53 -3.25
N PHE A 306 3.64 -0.92 -3.75
CA PHE A 306 4.53 -1.88 -3.08
C PHE A 306 4.99 -1.39 -1.69
N GLY A 307 5.16 -0.07 -1.52
CA GLY A 307 5.60 0.55 -0.26
C GLY A 307 4.53 0.70 0.82
N LYS A 308 3.30 0.16 0.63
CA LYS A 308 2.14 0.37 1.55
C LYS A 308 2.49 0.12 3.02
N ARG A 309 3.25 -0.94 3.32
CA ARG A 309 3.64 -1.28 4.70
C ARG A 309 4.62 -0.27 5.29
N LEU A 310 5.54 0.24 4.47
CA LEU A 310 6.53 1.22 4.90
C LEU A 310 5.86 2.58 5.15
N ALA A 311 4.96 3.01 4.26
CA ALA A 311 4.18 4.24 4.43
C ALA A 311 3.33 4.21 5.71
N TYR A 312 2.71 3.07 6.03
CA TYR A 312 1.99 2.94 7.30
C TYR A 312 2.89 2.99 8.52
N LEU A 313 4.09 2.40 8.45
CA LEU A 313 5.04 2.44 9.55
C LEU A 313 5.50 3.88 9.81
N GLU A 314 5.87 4.59 8.75
CA GLU A 314 6.26 6.00 8.82
C GLU A 314 5.14 6.89 9.37
N LEU A 315 3.92 6.73 8.86
CA LEU A 315 2.75 7.46 9.36
C LEU A 315 2.51 7.21 10.87
N ARG A 316 2.61 5.95 11.31
CA ARG A 316 2.45 5.59 12.73
C ARG A 316 3.52 6.23 13.60
N ILE A 317 4.78 6.20 13.16
CA ILE A 317 5.90 6.82 13.87
C ILE A 317 5.67 8.33 13.98
N LEU A 318 5.35 9.00 12.87
CA LEU A 318 5.11 10.45 12.86
C LEU A 318 3.94 10.85 13.77
N ILE A 319 2.77 10.20 13.63
CA ILE A 319 1.62 10.49 14.47
C ILE A 319 1.97 10.27 15.95
N THR A 320 2.60 9.15 16.28
CA THR A 320 2.99 8.82 17.65
C THR A 320 3.93 9.88 18.22
N LEU A 321 4.98 10.26 17.49
CA LEU A 321 5.92 11.27 17.95
C LEU A 321 5.29 12.65 18.09
N ILE A 322 4.38 13.02 17.20
CA ILE A 322 3.64 14.29 17.27
C ILE A 322 2.79 14.33 18.55
N VAL A 323 1.92 13.33 18.78
CA VAL A 323 1.03 13.31 19.96
C VAL A 323 1.79 13.09 21.27
N TRP A 324 2.96 12.45 21.21
CA TRP A 324 3.81 12.27 22.37
C TRP A 324 4.46 13.60 22.76
N ASN A 325 5.00 14.36 21.80
CA ASN A 325 5.75 15.59 22.10
C ASN A 325 4.87 16.85 22.22
N PHE A 326 3.66 16.84 21.64
CA PHE A 326 2.83 18.02 21.54
C PHE A 326 1.36 17.73 21.84
N GLU A 327 0.74 18.69 22.52
CA GLU A 327 -0.69 18.83 22.57
C GLU A 327 -1.14 19.75 21.42
N LEU A 328 -2.02 19.22 20.56
CA LEU A 328 -2.61 19.97 19.44
C LEU A 328 -3.79 20.77 19.95
N LEU A 329 -3.63 22.08 20.05
CA LEU A 329 -4.65 23.00 20.51
C LEU A 329 -5.61 23.37 19.35
N PRO A 330 -6.85 23.76 19.66
CA PRO A 330 -7.79 24.23 18.64
C PRO A 330 -7.24 25.44 17.87
N CYS A 331 -7.32 25.35 16.55
CA CYS A 331 -7.09 26.47 15.64
C CYS A 331 -8.38 27.30 15.45
N PRO A 332 -8.27 28.57 15.06
CA PRO A 332 -9.41 29.39 14.65
C PRO A 332 -10.22 28.72 13.53
N LYS A 333 -11.53 28.97 13.48
CA LYS A 333 -12.43 28.33 12.50
C LYS A 333 -12.04 28.66 11.07
N GLU A 334 -11.48 29.85 10.87
CA GLU A 334 -11.01 30.38 9.59
C GLU A 334 -9.79 29.62 9.08
N LEU A 335 -9.06 28.91 9.95
CA LEU A 335 -7.87 28.11 9.62
C LEU A 335 -8.11 26.60 9.73
N SER A 336 -9.34 26.18 10.06
CA SER A 336 -9.72 24.80 10.36
C SER A 336 -10.85 24.34 9.45
N SER A 337 -10.51 23.93 8.23
CA SER A 337 -11.46 23.47 7.21
C SER A 337 -11.07 22.13 6.61
N TYR A 338 -12.07 21.34 6.20
CA TYR A 338 -11.90 20.12 5.40
C TYR A 338 -11.78 20.39 3.89
N ASN A 339 -11.83 21.65 3.47
CA ASN A 339 -11.66 22.02 2.08
C ASN A 339 -10.29 21.61 1.55
N SER A 340 -10.26 21.07 0.35
CA SER A 340 -9.05 20.62 -0.31
C SER A 340 -9.03 21.08 -1.77
N THR A 341 -7.83 21.27 -2.29
CA THR A 341 -7.59 21.50 -3.70
C THR A 341 -7.12 20.21 -4.30
N LEU A 342 -7.84 19.74 -5.32
CA LEU A 342 -7.42 18.61 -6.11
C LEU A 342 -6.26 19.07 -7.00
N GLY A 343 -5.05 18.71 -6.58
CA GLY A 343 -3.88 18.74 -7.45
C GLY A 343 -3.53 17.33 -7.87
N ILE A 344 -2.24 17.09 -7.90
CA ILE A 344 -1.66 15.79 -8.17
C ILE A 344 -2.06 14.83 -7.03
N THR A 345 -1.95 15.26 -5.77
CA THR A 345 -2.66 14.63 -4.62
C THR A 345 -3.79 15.54 -4.13
N ASN A 346 -4.72 15.00 -3.34
CA ASN A 346 -5.72 15.84 -2.66
C ASN A 346 -5.06 16.57 -1.47
N LYS A 347 -4.79 17.86 -1.64
CA LYS A 347 -4.08 18.68 -0.65
C LYS A 347 -5.09 19.52 0.16
N PRO A 348 -5.02 19.55 1.51
CA PRO A 348 -5.85 20.44 2.30
C PRO A 348 -5.49 21.91 1.99
N ASN A 349 -6.52 22.76 1.85
CA ASN A 349 -6.33 24.19 1.64
C ASN A 349 -5.76 24.86 2.89
N GLN A 350 -6.17 24.37 4.05
CA GLN A 350 -5.79 24.89 5.35
C GLN A 350 -5.26 23.72 6.19
N CYS A 351 -4.00 23.81 6.59
CA CYS A 351 -3.36 22.82 7.44
C CYS A 351 -2.41 23.55 8.37
N TYR A 352 -3.01 24.11 9.43
CA TYR A 352 -2.36 24.87 10.47
C TYR A 352 -2.40 24.09 11.77
N VAL A 353 -1.36 24.23 12.57
CA VAL A 353 -1.27 23.64 13.91
C VAL A 353 -0.98 24.72 14.92
N ARG A 354 -1.63 24.60 16.08
CA ARG A 354 -1.30 25.32 17.30
C ARG A 354 -0.80 24.29 18.29
N LEU A 355 0.46 24.40 18.69
CA LEU A 355 1.12 23.36 19.48
C LEU A 355 1.52 23.89 20.85
N ARG A 356 1.25 23.08 21.88
CA ARG A 356 1.87 23.20 23.20
C ARG A 356 2.77 21.99 23.41
N LYS A 357 4.00 22.22 23.88
CA LYS A 357 4.92 21.13 24.22
C LYS A 357 4.37 20.36 25.42
N VAL A 358 4.41 19.02 25.37
CA VAL A 358 4.10 18.17 26.51
C VAL A 358 5.34 18.06 27.39
N ASP A 359 5.20 18.39 28.67
CA ASP A 359 6.26 18.19 29.64
C ASP A 359 6.20 16.75 30.16
N HIS A 360 7.23 15.98 29.84
CA HIS A 360 7.45 14.65 30.41
C HIS A 360 8.33 14.78 31.66
N THR A 361 7.81 15.43 32.69
CA THR A 361 8.34 15.29 34.04
C THR A 361 7.81 13.97 34.60
N LEU A 362 8.64 12.93 34.52
CA LEU A 362 8.46 11.70 35.30
C LEU A 362 9.03 11.88 36.71
#